data_AF-A0A212DDB1-F1
#
_entry.id   AF-A0A212DDB1-F1
#
_cell.length_a   1.000
_cell.length_b   1.000
_cell.length_c   1.000
_cell.angle_alpha   90.00
_cell.angle_beta   90.00
_cell.angle_gamma   90.00
#
_symmetry.space_group_name_H-M   'P 1'
#
loop_
_entity.id
_entity.type
_entity.pdbx_description
1 polymer ?
#
loop_
_entity_poly.entity_id
_entity_poly.type
_entity_poly.pdbx_seq_one_letter_code
_entity_poly.pdbx_strand_id
1 'polypeptide(L)'
;MEDPLDTRLYADPSLPQAGSWRASGLPSGPPQLPPVVTGPSLDTARAHMLALGPQKLLAQDEEGDTLLHLFAARGLRWAAYAAAEMLQAYRHLDIREHKGKTPLLVAAAANQPLIVEDLLNLGAEPNATDHQGRSVLHVAATL
;
A
#
# COMPACT_ATOMS: atom_id res chain seq x y z
N MET A 1 19.42 26.67 47.94
CA MET A 1 20.88 26.48 47.86
C MET A 1 21.15 25.83 46.52
N GLU A 2 21.00 26.60 45.45
CA GLU A 2 21.98 27.57 44.92
C GLU A 2 22.99 26.86 44.01
N ASP A 3 22.81 27.11 42.70
CA ASP A 3 23.79 27.31 41.62
C ASP A 3 25.17 27.86 42.08
N PRO A 4 26.27 27.89 41.28
CA PRO A 4 26.36 28.15 39.82
C PRO A 4 27.54 27.40 39.11
N LEU A 5 27.84 27.49 37.80
CA LEU A 5 28.57 28.58 37.13
C LEU A 5 28.61 28.37 35.60
N ASP A 6 27.89 29.26 34.91
CA ASP A 6 28.30 30.12 33.79
C ASP A 6 29.62 29.79 33.05
N THR A 7 29.53 29.59 31.73
CA THR A 7 30.60 30.05 30.83
C THR A 7 29.98 30.55 29.53
N ARG A 8 29.70 31.86 29.53
CA ARG A 8 29.69 32.75 28.35
C ARG A 8 30.78 32.41 27.33
N LEU A 9 30.52 32.82 26.08
CA LEU A 9 31.36 32.89 24.86
C LEU A 9 30.72 31.98 23.78
N TYR A 10 29.96 32.49 22.81
CA TYR A 10 30.41 33.39 21.75
C TYR A 10 29.23 34.18 21.14
N ALA A 11 29.41 35.49 20.99
CA ALA A 11 28.82 36.30 19.91
C ALA A 11 29.62 35.96 18.61
N ASP A 12 29.18 36.11 17.36
CA ASP A 12 28.42 37.15 16.66
C ASP A 12 28.29 36.67 15.17
N PRO A 13 28.14 37.52 14.14
CA PRO A 13 26.93 38.07 13.51
C PRO A 13 26.58 37.35 12.20
N SER A 14 25.32 37.49 11.73
CA SER A 14 25.01 37.87 10.33
C SER A 14 23.50 37.83 10.11
N LEU A 15 22.86 38.97 10.35
CA LEU A 15 21.66 39.37 9.60
C LEU A 15 22.11 40.16 8.37
N PRO A 16 21.30 40.18 7.31
CA PRO A 16 20.65 41.46 7.00
C PRO A 16 19.14 41.29 6.82
N GLN A 17 18.39 42.06 7.62
CA GLN A 17 17.51 43.17 7.23
C GLN A 17 16.08 42.71 6.92
N ALA A 18 15.14 43.00 7.83
CA ALA A 18 14.37 44.25 7.89
C ALA A 18 13.42 44.38 6.69
N GLY A 19 12.11 44.47 6.86
CA GLY A 19 11.33 44.55 8.08
C GLY A 19 9.84 44.52 7.76
N SER A 20 9.04 44.93 8.75
CA SER A 20 7.69 45.51 8.69
C SER A 20 6.72 44.84 7.71
N TRP A 21 5.59 44.30 8.12
CA TRP A 21 4.48 45.10 8.67
C TRP A 21 3.70 44.32 9.72
N ARG A 22 3.36 45.03 10.79
CA ARG A 22 2.37 44.62 11.77
C ARG A 22 0.99 44.51 11.11
N ALA A 23 0.24 43.54 11.64
CA ALA A 23 -1.20 43.54 11.84
C ALA A 23 -2.10 43.63 10.59
N SER A 24 -2.90 42.57 10.37
CA SER A 24 -4.32 42.59 10.76
C SER A 24 -4.99 41.24 10.47
N GLY A 25 -5.66 40.68 11.48
CA GLY A 25 -6.66 39.62 11.32
C GLY A 25 -6.25 38.25 11.87
N LEU A 26 -6.78 37.90 13.05
CA LEU A 26 -7.00 36.49 13.39
C LEU A 26 -7.99 35.90 12.38
N PRO A 27 -7.75 34.70 11.81
CA PRO A 27 -8.83 33.78 11.54
C PRO A 27 -8.91 32.79 12.70
N SER A 28 -9.87 33.04 13.59
CA SER A 28 -10.43 32.02 14.48
C SER A 28 -11.02 30.90 13.62
N GLY A 29 -10.35 29.74 13.57
CA GLY A 29 -10.87 28.51 12.98
C GLY A 29 -9.99 27.31 13.38
N PRO A 30 -10.55 26.11 13.57
CA PRO A 30 -9.74 24.92 13.84
C PRO A 30 -8.73 24.71 12.69
N PRO A 31 -7.55 24.13 12.97
CA PRO A 31 -6.52 23.91 11.95
C PRO A 31 -7.13 23.14 10.79
N GLN A 32 -7.19 23.78 9.63
CA GLN A 32 -7.65 23.13 8.41
C GLN A 32 -6.59 22.09 8.05
N LEU A 33 -6.96 20.82 8.21
CA LEU A 33 -6.17 19.71 7.66
C LEU A 33 -6.00 19.97 6.15
N PRO A 34 -4.80 19.73 5.59
CA PRO A 34 -4.61 19.89 4.15
C PRO A 34 -5.66 19.06 3.40
N PRO A 35 -6.10 19.49 2.21
CA PRO A 35 -7.13 18.79 1.46
C PRO A 35 -6.73 17.33 1.31
N VAL A 36 -7.59 16.44 1.81
CA VAL A 36 -7.44 14.98 1.69
C VAL A 36 -7.17 14.66 0.23
N VAL A 37 -6.01 14.09 -0.02
CA VAL A 37 -5.54 13.76 -1.37
C VAL A 37 -6.59 12.83 -2.01
N THR A 38 -7.28 13.29 -3.05
CA THR A 38 -8.22 12.46 -3.83
C THR A 38 -7.42 11.62 -4.82
N GLY A 39 -6.60 10.70 -4.30
CA GLY A 39 -6.24 9.49 -5.04
C GLY A 39 -7.37 8.45 -4.89
N PRO A 40 -7.39 7.37 -5.70
CA PRO A 40 -8.33 6.27 -5.48
C PRO A 40 -8.06 5.65 -4.11
N SER A 41 -8.78 6.08 -3.06
CA SER A 41 -8.55 5.60 -1.71
C SER A 41 -8.88 4.11 -1.59
N LEU A 42 -8.32 3.43 -0.59
CA LEU A 42 -8.67 2.05 -0.29
C LEU A 42 -10.20 1.87 -0.13
N ASP A 43 -10.89 2.85 0.45
CA ASP A 43 -12.34 2.82 0.60
C ASP A 43 -13.08 2.81 -0.75
N THR A 44 -12.61 3.60 -1.72
CA THR A 44 -13.16 3.57 -3.08
C THR A 44 -12.92 2.20 -3.73
N ALA A 45 -11.71 1.64 -3.60
CA ALA A 45 -11.40 0.31 -4.13
C ALA A 45 -12.30 -0.77 -3.50
N ARG A 46 -12.51 -0.73 -2.18
CA ARG A 46 -13.43 -1.64 -1.48
C ARG A 46 -14.87 -1.50 -1.96
N ALA A 47 -15.36 -0.26 -2.11
CA ALA A 47 -16.70 -0.01 -2.63
C ALA A 47 -16.88 -0.60 -4.04
N HIS A 48 -15.88 -0.43 -4.90
CA HIS A 48 -15.88 -1.03 -6.24
C HIS A 48 -15.85 -2.57 -6.19
N MET A 49 -14.99 -3.18 -5.37
CA MET A 49 -14.93 -4.64 -5.23
C MET A 49 -16.25 -5.22 -4.71
N LEU A 50 -16.88 -4.55 -3.75
CA LEU A 50 -18.19 -4.94 -3.23
C LEU A 50 -19.28 -4.85 -4.31
N ALA A 51 -19.27 -3.79 -5.12
CA ALA A 51 -20.24 -3.58 -6.20
C ALA A 51 -20.12 -4.63 -7.33
N LEU A 52 -18.94 -5.17 -7.58
CA LEU A 52 -18.72 -6.24 -8.57
C LEU A 52 -19.33 -7.58 -8.13
N GLY A 53 -19.41 -7.82 -6.82
CA GLY A 53 -19.92 -9.06 -6.24
C GLY A 53 -18.97 -10.27 -6.39
N PRO A 54 -19.24 -11.37 -5.67
CA PRO A 54 -18.35 -12.53 -5.59
C PRO A 54 -18.13 -13.21 -6.94
N GLN A 55 -19.18 -13.33 -7.77
CA GLN A 55 -19.09 -14.00 -9.07
C GLN A 55 -18.04 -13.36 -9.97
N LYS A 56 -17.95 -12.02 -9.97
CA LYS A 56 -17.00 -11.30 -10.82
C LYS A 56 -15.59 -11.28 -10.23
N LEU A 57 -15.46 -11.26 -8.91
CA LEU A 57 -14.17 -11.35 -8.22
C LEU A 57 -13.50 -12.72 -8.44
N LEU A 58 -14.30 -13.79 -8.47
CA LEU A 58 -13.86 -15.17 -8.67
C LEU A 58 -13.75 -15.55 -10.15
N ALA A 59 -14.28 -14.74 -11.07
CA ALA A 59 -14.18 -15.00 -12.49
C ALA A 59 -12.71 -14.96 -12.93
N GLN A 60 -12.32 -15.97 -13.71
CA GLN A 60 -11.03 -16.07 -14.37
C GLN A 60 -11.18 -15.66 -15.83
N ASP A 61 -10.17 -14.99 -16.38
CA ASP A 61 -10.08 -14.74 -17.82
C ASP A 61 -9.52 -15.95 -18.59
N GLU A 62 -9.20 -15.76 -19.86
CA GLU A 62 -8.65 -16.79 -20.75
C GLU A 62 -7.26 -17.31 -20.30
N GLU A 63 -6.55 -16.58 -19.42
CA GLU A 63 -5.26 -16.96 -18.86
C GLU A 63 -5.42 -17.60 -17.46
N GLY A 64 -6.65 -17.70 -16.97
CA GLY A 64 -6.93 -18.17 -15.62
C GLY A 64 -6.75 -17.06 -14.58
N ASP A 65 -6.54 -15.81 -14.99
CA ASP A 65 -6.29 -14.72 -14.04
C ASP A 65 -7.60 -14.21 -13.45
N THR A 66 -7.67 -14.17 -12.13
CA THR A 66 -8.69 -13.39 -11.40
C THR A 66 -8.31 -11.90 -11.36
N LEU A 67 -9.25 -11.03 -10.96
CA LEU A 67 -8.95 -9.61 -10.73
C LEU A 67 -7.76 -9.39 -9.79
N LEU A 68 -7.58 -10.26 -8.79
CA LEU A 68 -6.47 -10.15 -7.86
C LEU A 68 -5.11 -10.41 -8.53
N HIS A 69 -5.02 -11.39 -9.44
CA HIS A 69 -3.81 -11.62 -10.23
C HIS A 69 -3.46 -10.40 -11.07
N LEU A 70 -4.46 -9.82 -11.74
CA LEU A 70 -4.31 -8.64 -12.58
C LEU A 70 -3.86 -7.39 -11.80
N PHE A 71 -4.37 -7.19 -10.58
CA PHE A 71 -3.95 -6.08 -9.72
C PHE A 71 -2.55 -6.29 -9.14
N ALA A 72 -2.23 -7.52 -8.74
CA ALA A 72 -0.91 -7.90 -8.27
C ALA A 72 0.15 -7.69 -9.37
N ALA A 73 -0.11 -8.16 -10.60
CA ALA A 73 0.82 -8.01 -11.72
C ALA A 73 1.08 -6.53 -12.09
N ARG A 74 0.07 -5.67 -11.95
CA ARG A 74 0.15 -4.24 -12.28
C ARG A 74 0.64 -3.36 -11.12
N GLY A 75 0.88 -3.91 -9.93
CA GLY A 75 1.28 -3.13 -8.75
C GLY A 75 0.17 -2.22 -8.21
N LEU A 76 -1.10 -2.52 -8.50
CA LEU A 76 -2.25 -1.73 -8.05
C LEU A 76 -2.59 -2.08 -6.60
N ARG A 77 -1.72 -1.69 -5.65
CA ARG A 77 -1.75 -2.15 -4.26
C ARG A 77 -3.12 -2.02 -3.59
N TRP A 78 -3.76 -0.86 -3.66
CA TRP A 78 -5.05 -0.64 -3.00
C TRP A 78 -6.18 -1.51 -3.59
N ALA A 79 -6.18 -1.69 -4.91
CA ALA A 79 -7.15 -2.56 -5.57
C ALA A 79 -6.87 -4.05 -5.28
N ALA A 80 -5.60 -4.45 -5.27
CA ALA A 80 -5.17 -5.79 -4.90
C ALA A 80 -5.57 -6.10 -3.45
N TYR A 81 -5.30 -5.20 -2.51
CA TYR A 81 -5.67 -5.37 -1.11
C TYR A 81 -7.20 -5.51 -0.94
N ALA A 82 -7.98 -4.60 -1.55
CA ALA A 82 -9.44 -4.67 -1.48
C ALA A 82 -9.98 -5.98 -2.10
N ALA A 83 -9.46 -6.42 -3.24
CA ALA A 83 -9.85 -7.68 -3.86
C ALA A 83 -9.47 -8.88 -3.00
N ALA A 84 -8.27 -8.86 -2.40
CA ALA A 84 -7.77 -9.90 -1.52
C ALA A 84 -8.60 -10.05 -0.24
N GLU A 85 -9.00 -8.94 0.39
CA GLU A 85 -9.90 -8.98 1.56
C GLU A 85 -11.22 -9.69 1.23
N MET A 86 -11.82 -9.35 0.09
CA MET A 86 -13.08 -9.96 -0.33
C MET A 86 -12.89 -11.44 -0.67
N LEU A 87 -11.88 -11.79 -1.48
CA LEU A 87 -11.59 -13.18 -1.83
C LEU A 87 -11.26 -14.03 -0.61
N GLN A 88 -10.58 -13.48 0.38
CA GLN A 88 -10.28 -14.17 1.62
C GLN A 88 -11.53 -14.42 2.46
N ALA A 89 -12.48 -13.48 2.48
CA ALA A 89 -13.79 -13.71 3.09
C ALA A 89 -14.55 -14.88 2.45
N TYR A 90 -14.31 -15.14 1.15
CA TYR A 90 -14.84 -16.30 0.43
C TYR A 90 -13.91 -17.53 0.43
N ARG A 91 -12.79 -17.52 1.17
CA ARG A 91 -11.78 -18.62 1.20
C ARG A 91 -11.18 -18.93 -0.18
N HIS A 92 -11.03 -17.92 -1.03
CA HIS A 92 -10.57 -18.04 -2.42
C HIS A 92 -9.34 -17.16 -2.73
N LEU A 93 -8.49 -16.92 -1.74
CA LEU A 93 -7.31 -16.07 -1.90
C LEU A 93 -6.22 -16.70 -2.79
N ASP A 94 -6.11 -18.04 -2.78
CA ASP A 94 -5.05 -18.80 -3.46
C ASP A 94 -5.52 -19.45 -4.77
N ILE A 95 -6.48 -18.84 -5.48
CA ILE A 95 -6.88 -19.32 -6.82
C ILE A 95 -5.65 -19.35 -7.73
N ARG A 96 -5.53 -20.38 -8.57
CA ARG A 96 -4.40 -20.55 -9.48
C ARG A 96 -4.77 -20.16 -10.90
N GLU A 97 -3.90 -19.39 -11.56
CA GLU A 97 -3.96 -19.17 -13.01
C GLU A 97 -3.41 -20.38 -13.80
N HIS A 98 -3.44 -20.33 -15.13
CA HIS A 98 -3.13 -21.48 -15.99
C HIS A 98 -1.69 -22.03 -15.88
N LYS A 99 -0.71 -21.24 -15.45
CA LYS A 99 0.65 -21.71 -15.12
C LYS A 99 0.77 -22.16 -13.66
N GLY A 100 -0.33 -22.20 -12.91
CA GLY A 100 -0.43 -22.68 -11.54
C GLY A 100 -0.03 -21.65 -10.49
N LYS A 101 0.24 -20.40 -10.86
CA LYS A 101 0.61 -19.33 -9.94
C LYS A 101 -0.62 -18.86 -9.17
N THR A 102 -0.42 -18.65 -7.87
CA THR A 102 -1.37 -17.92 -7.02
C THR A 102 -1.14 -16.41 -7.19
N PRO A 103 -2.05 -15.55 -6.70
CA PRO A 103 -1.83 -14.11 -6.78
C PRO A 103 -0.58 -13.66 -6.01
N LEU A 104 -0.21 -14.39 -4.96
CA LEU A 104 1.04 -14.20 -4.22
C LEU A 104 2.27 -14.45 -5.08
N LEU A 105 2.29 -15.55 -5.85
CA LEU A 105 3.35 -15.85 -6.81
C LEU A 105 3.43 -14.82 -7.93
N VAL A 106 2.29 -14.31 -8.41
CA VAL A 106 2.23 -13.24 -9.41
C VAL A 106 2.79 -11.93 -8.85
N ALA A 107 2.40 -11.53 -7.63
CA ALA A 107 2.95 -10.35 -6.96
C ALA A 107 4.47 -10.42 -6.78
N ALA A 108 4.98 -11.60 -6.38
CA ALA A 108 6.40 -11.85 -6.25
C ALA A 108 7.12 -11.76 -7.60
N ALA A 109 6.57 -12.39 -8.65
CA ALA A 109 7.14 -12.33 -10.00
C ALA A 109 7.15 -10.91 -10.58
N ALA A 110 6.17 -10.07 -10.21
CA ALA A 110 6.05 -8.69 -10.64
C ALA A 110 6.85 -7.70 -9.79
N ASN A 111 7.69 -8.19 -8.87
CA ASN A 111 8.47 -7.38 -7.93
C ASN A 111 7.61 -6.38 -7.12
N GLN A 112 6.48 -6.86 -6.57
CA GLN A 112 5.55 -6.06 -5.78
C GLN A 112 5.61 -6.43 -4.28
N PRO A 113 6.69 -6.08 -3.55
CA PRO A 113 6.89 -6.54 -2.18
C PRO A 113 5.78 -6.10 -1.22
N LEU A 114 5.21 -4.91 -1.41
CA LEU A 114 4.11 -4.42 -0.58
C LEU A 114 2.83 -5.24 -0.77
N ILE A 115 2.55 -5.70 -2.01
CA ILE A 115 1.39 -6.56 -2.28
C ILE A 115 1.65 -7.97 -1.74
N VAL A 116 2.88 -8.45 -1.83
CA VAL A 116 3.29 -9.74 -1.22
C VAL A 116 3.05 -9.71 0.29
N GLU A 117 3.52 -8.66 0.98
CA GLU A 117 3.30 -8.48 2.41
C GLU A 117 1.80 -8.43 2.76
N ASP A 118 1.03 -7.63 2.02
CA ASP A 118 -0.42 -7.51 2.20
C ASP A 118 -1.13 -8.87 2.05
N LEU A 119 -0.80 -9.65 1.01
CA LEU A 119 -1.39 -10.97 0.77
C LEU A 119 -1.04 -11.99 1.86
N LEU A 120 0.21 -11.98 2.33
CA LEU A 120 0.66 -12.84 3.44
C LEU A 120 -0.07 -12.49 4.74
N ASN A 121 -0.24 -11.19 5.03
CA ASN A 121 -0.99 -10.74 6.20
C ASN A 121 -2.48 -11.13 6.14
N LEU A 122 -3.04 -11.24 4.94
CA LEU A 122 -4.40 -11.75 4.72
C LEU A 122 -4.50 -13.29 4.79
N GLY A 123 -3.37 -13.99 4.91
CA GLY A 123 -3.32 -15.44 5.08
C GLY A 123 -3.22 -16.22 3.76
N ALA A 124 -2.62 -15.63 2.72
CA ALA A 124 -2.27 -16.37 1.50
C ALA A 124 -1.25 -17.48 1.81
N GLU A 125 -1.33 -18.61 1.10
CA GLU A 125 -0.43 -19.75 1.30
C GLU A 125 0.99 -19.43 0.78
N PRO A 126 2.00 -19.27 1.66
CA PRO A 126 3.36 -18.88 1.24
C PRO A 126 4.12 -20.00 0.52
N ASN A 127 3.74 -21.26 0.77
CA ASN A 127 4.42 -22.42 0.18
C ASN A 127 3.78 -22.87 -1.14
N ALA A 128 2.79 -22.14 -1.66
CA ALA A 128 2.20 -22.44 -2.94
C ALA A 128 3.27 -22.42 -4.04
N THR A 129 3.25 -23.45 -4.88
CA THR A 129 4.14 -23.57 -6.03
C THR A 129 3.38 -23.54 -7.35
N ASP A 130 3.99 -22.95 -8.37
CA ASP A 130 3.50 -23.00 -9.75
C ASP A 130 3.69 -24.40 -10.37
N HIS A 131 3.29 -24.58 -11.64
CA HIS A 131 3.45 -25.85 -12.37
C HIS A 131 4.92 -26.25 -12.60
N GLN A 132 5.87 -25.34 -12.40
CA GLN A 132 7.31 -25.60 -12.48
C GLN A 132 7.90 -25.94 -11.10
N GLY A 133 7.06 -26.04 -10.06
CA GLY A 133 7.50 -26.29 -8.69
C GLY A 133 8.12 -25.07 -8.01
N ARG A 134 8.02 -23.87 -8.60
CA ARG A 134 8.60 -22.65 -8.02
C ARG A 134 7.66 -22.05 -6.99
N SER A 135 8.16 -21.89 -5.77
CA SER A 135 7.50 -21.13 -4.71
C SER A 135 7.83 -19.63 -4.80
N VAL A 136 7.17 -18.84 -3.95
CA VAL A 136 7.43 -17.39 -3.82
C VAL A 136 8.91 -17.09 -3.61
N LEU A 137 9.59 -17.88 -2.78
CA LEU A 137 11.02 -17.73 -2.52
C LEU A 137 11.87 -17.98 -3.77
N HIS A 138 11.52 -18.99 -4.57
CA HIS A 138 12.23 -19.28 -5.82
C HIS A 138 12.11 -18.12 -6.81
N VAL A 139 10.91 -17.56 -6.93
CA VAL A 139 10.64 -16.44 -7.84
C VAL A 139 11.32 -15.16 -7.35
N ALA A 140 11.24 -14.86 -6.05
CA ALA A 140 11.86 -13.67 -5.46
C ALA A 140 13.40 -13.69 -5.57
N ALA A 141 14.03 -14.87 -5.51
CA ALA A 141 15.48 -15.01 -5.68
C ALA A 141 15.98 -14.80 -7.12
N THR A 142 15.08 -14.73 -8.11
CA THR A 142 15.44 -14.54 -9.53
C THR A 142 15.38 -13.08 -10.01
N LEU A 143 14.99 -12.16 -9.13
CA LEU A 143 14.90 -10.72 -9.38
C LEU A 143 16.18 -10.00 -8.93
#